data_AF-A0A835BQL0-F1
#
_entry.id   AF-A0A835BQL0-F1
#
_cell.length_a   1.000
_cell.length_b   1.000
_cell.length_c   1.000
_cell.angle_alpha   90.00
_cell.angle_beta   90.00
_cell.angle_gamma   90.00
#
_symmetry.space_group_name_H-M   'P 1'
#
loop_
_entity.id
_entity.type
_entity.pdbx_description
1 polymer ?
#
loop_
_entity_poly.entity_id
_entity_poly.type
_entity_poly.pdbx_seq_one_letter_code
_entity_poly.pdbx_strand_id
1 'polypeptide(L)'
;MLYVLIFRSPITIMIETYLDMYHFFFPVINILIFVCFFIYQVAFLQEFKIFKDKSLAINVETSLSKQFSDFIVKHHRPGQKIAVGKLEYKNIIETKLKIQCLYNDVVMEIMWGLKNIMKSLIPDQKCGLTKEDRCYMSKGMQSILNRYGFEVKPEMVNEDIIIMAATLYECDYCVNKFAKYFLRGGEHLQNVSGICPKGWDLQKIAAALKLVCYPEEKIEAGISDQVNDVEEMVETLVADAHKYEDMLHKGSCLNIYLEILSAREARKMALTLLESSINKAKGACATHKEVEPDEHGVGGGHVKDEPQRDEKHGVHGRHAGEPPA
;
A
#
# COMPACT_ATOMS: atom_id res chain seq x y z
N MET A 1 -9.69 -8.32 -17.92
CA MET A 1 -8.26 -7.87 -17.90
C MET A 1 -8.19 -6.36 -18.10
N LEU A 2 -7.29 -5.67 -17.40
CA LEU A 2 -7.07 -4.22 -17.50
C LEU A 2 -5.57 -3.93 -17.67
N TYR A 3 -5.20 -3.04 -18.57
CA TYR A 3 -3.84 -2.51 -18.62
C TYR A 3 -3.72 -1.26 -17.76
N VAL A 4 -2.73 -1.26 -16.87
CA VAL A 4 -2.40 -0.14 -16.00
C VAL A 4 -1.16 0.53 -16.56
N LEU A 5 -1.33 1.79 -16.99
CA LEU A 5 -0.24 2.61 -17.50
C LEU A 5 0.27 3.51 -16.40
N ILE A 6 1.39 3.13 -15.80
CA ILE A 6 2.06 3.94 -14.79
C ILE A 6 3.07 4.82 -15.51
N PHE A 7 2.86 6.12 -15.40
CA PHE A 7 3.80 7.08 -15.91
C PHE A 7 4.52 7.77 -14.76
N ARG A 8 5.84 7.54 -14.66
CA ARG A 8 6.69 8.13 -13.64
C ARG A 8 8.04 8.49 -14.24
N SER A 9 8.21 9.74 -14.65
CA SER A 9 9.46 10.23 -15.23
C SER A 9 10.69 9.80 -14.41
N PRO A 10 11.70 9.18 -15.03
CA PRO A 10 11.90 8.98 -16.48
C PRO A 10 11.24 7.72 -17.09
N ILE A 11 10.44 6.94 -16.36
CA ILE A 11 9.95 5.64 -16.79
C ILE A 11 8.44 5.64 -17.09
N THR A 12 8.09 5.06 -18.23
CA THR A 12 6.74 4.56 -18.49
C THR A 12 6.73 3.07 -18.26
N ILE A 13 5.76 2.59 -17.48
CA ILE A 13 5.54 1.17 -17.26
C ILE A 13 4.14 0.85 -17.75
N MET A 14 4.04 -0.22 -18.52
CA MET A 14 2.77 -0.87 -18.76
C MET A 14 2.74 -2.19 -18.02
N ILE A 15 1.74 -2.30 -17.15
CA ILE A 15 1.52 -3.45 -16.32
C ILE A 15 0.21 -4.08 -16.77
N GLU A 16 0.25 -5.36 -17.10
CA GLU A 16 -0.97 -6.14 -17.29
C GLU A 16 -1.53 -6.47 -15.91
N THR A 17 -2.78 -6.07 -15.66
CA THR A 17 -3.48 -6.45 -14.44
C THR A 17 -4.65 -7.37 -14.75
N TYR A 18 -4.68 -8.51 -14.06
CA TYR A 18 -5.81 -9.43 -14.10
C TYR A 18 -6.88 -8.95 -13.12
N LEU A 19 -7.85 -8.20 -13.64
CA LEU A 19 -9.06 -7.78 -12.91
C LEU A 19 -10.29 -8.67 -13.17
N ASP A 20 -10.15 -9.77 -13.91
CA ASP A 20 -11.23 -10.74 -14.13
C ASP A 20 -11.37 -11.72 -12.94
N MET A 21 -11.52 -11.18 -11.72
CA MET A 21 -12.21 -11.90 -10.64
C MET A 21 -13.61 -11.30 -10.49
N TYR A 22 -14.48 -11.60 -11.44
CA TYR A 22 -15.92 -11.38 -11.27
C TYR A 22 -16.44 -12.34 -10.20
N HIS A 23 -17.28 -11.82 -9.29
CA HIS A 23 -18.06 -12.51 -8.25
C HIS A 23 -17.41 -12.87 -6.90
N PHE A 24 -16.64 -11.95 -6.29
CA PHE A 24 -16.64 -11.89 -4.82
C PHE A 24 -17.33 -10.60 -4.34
N PHE A 25 -18.44 -10.81 -3.63
CA PHE A 25 -19.36 -9.83 -3.08
C PHE A 25 -18.64 -8.74 -2.27
N PHE A 26 -18.85 -7.47 -2.62
CA PHE A 26 -18.48 -6.29 -1.83
C PHE A 26 -19.39 -6.12 -0.60
N PRO A 27 -18.94 -5.49 0.50
CA PRO A 27 -18.17 -4.24 0.52
C PRO A 27 -16.68 -4.45 0.82
N VAL A 28 -15.84 -3.50 0.37
CA VAL A 28 -14.38 -3.40 0.55
C VAL A 28 -13.50 -4.13 -0.49
N ILE A 29 -13.39 -3.60 -1.71
CA ILE A 29 -12.23 -3.90 -2.61
C ILE A 29 -10.95 -3.16 -2.20
N ASN A 30 -10.95 -2.32 -1.18
CA ASN A 30 -9.98 -1.22 -1.18
C ASN A 30 -8.73 -1.39 -0.33
N ILE A 31 -8.33 -2.60 0.02
CA ILE A 31 -7.22 -2.73 0.96
C ILE A 31 -6.36 -3.90 0.53
N LEU A 32 -5.15 -3.55 0.06
CA LEU A 32 -4.10 -4.42 -0.49
C LEU A 32 -4.33 -4.91 -1.91
N ILE A 33 -3.77 -4.16 -2.83
CA ILE A 33 -3.02 -4.78 -3.91
C ILE A 33 -1.76 -5.35 -3.27
N PHE A 34 -1.96 -6.56 -2.71
CA PHE A 34 -1.01 -7.64 -2.51
C PHE A 34 0.33 -7.30 -1.86
N VAL A 35 0.60 -7.83 -0.67
CA VAL A 35 1.97 -7.89 -0.15
C VAL A 35 2.57 -9.28 -0.35
N CYS A 36 3.65 -9.25 -1.13
CA CYS A 36 4.72 -10.23 -1.37
C CYS A 36 4.40 -11.63 -1.91
N PHE A 37 3.30 -12.31 -1.57
CA PHE A 37 3.06 -13.67 -2.12
C PHE A 37 2.17 -13.70 -3.36
N PHE A 38 1.41 -12.63 -3.56
CA PHE A 38 0.36 -12.61 -4.57
C PHE A 38 0.58 -11.53 -5.64
N ILE A 39 1.45 -10.50 -5.47
CA ILE A 39 1.73 -9.47 -6.53
C ILE A 39 1.89 -10.12 -7.91
N TYR A 40 2.59 -11.25 -7.98
CA TYR A 40 2.80 -12.05 -9.18
C TYR A 40 1.55 -12.64 -9.85
N GLN A 41 0.40 -12.71 -9.17
CA GLN A 41 -0.86 -13.28 -9.68
C GLN A 41 -1.86 -12.22 -10.19
N VAL A 42 -1.76 -10.95 -9.80
CA VAL A 42 -2.73 -9.90 -10.21
C VAL A 42 -2.11 -8.80 -11.07
N ALA A 43 -0.81 -8.51 -10.95
CA ALA A 43 -0.15 -7.50 -11.74
C ALA A 43 1.20 -8.03 -12.24
N PHE A 44 1.34 -8.19 -13.55
CA PHE A 44 2.59 -8.61 -14.18
C PHE A 44 3.15 -7.47 -15.01
N LEU A 45 4.44 -7.18 -14.83
CA LEU A 45 5.15 -6.21 -15.66
C LEU A 45 5.16 -6.74 -17.10
N GLN A 46 4.44 -6.07 -17.99
CA GLN A 46 4.38 -6.49 -19.39
C GLN A 46 5.57 -5.92 -20.17
N GLU A 47 5.76 -4.60 -20.09
CA GLU A 47 6.89 -3.92 -20.69
C GLU A 47 7.11 -2.58 -19.97
N PHE A 48 8.37 -2.14 -19.90
CA PHE A 48 8.70 -0.79 -19.46
C PHE A 48 9.59 -0.10 -20.48
N LYS A 49 9.52 1.22 -20.48
CA LYS A 49 10.28 2.08 -21.38
C LYS A 49 10.80 3.29 -20.63
N ILE A 50 12.10 3.53 -20.75
CA ILE A 50 12.75 4.69 -20.15
C ILE A 50 12.80 5.81 -21.19
N PHE A 51 12.30 6.97 -20.82
CA PHE A 51 12.37 8.21 -21.58
C PHE A 51 13.39 9.13 -20.90
N LYS A 52 14.25 9.78 -21.69
CA LYS A 52 15.26 10.69 -21.15
C LYS A 52 14.65 11.89 -20.41
N ASP A 53 13.43 12.31 -20.79
CA ASP A 53 12.68 13.40 -20.16
C ASP A 53 11.17 13.10 -20.23
N LYS A 54 10.45 13.51 -19.19
CA LYS A 54 8.98 13.52 -19.07
C LYS A 54 8.31 14.16 -20.28
N SER A 55 8.84 15.28 -20.73
CA SER A 55 8.31 16.07 -21.86
C SER A 55 8.38 15.31 -23.19
N LEU A 56 9.31 14.36 -23.31
CA LEU A 56 9.49 13.52 -24.51
C LEU A 56 8.47 12.37 -24.61
N ALA A 57 7.83 12.02 -23.51
CA ALA A 57 6.78 10.99 -23.51
C ALA A 57 5.39 11.62 -23.67
N ILE A 58 5.07 12.63 -22.86
CA ILE A 58 3.80 13.35 -22.90
C ILE A 58 4.06 14.84 -22.67
N ASN A 59 3.77 15.66 -23.68
CA ASN A 59 3.72 17.11 -23.57
C ASN A 59 2.25 17.57 -23.51
N VAL A 60 1.94 18.43 -22.53
CA VAL A 60 0.60 19.01 -22.31
C VAL A 60 0.17 19.88 -23.49
N GLU A 61 1.11 20.47 -24.24
CA GLU A 61 0.81 21.46 -25.28
C GLU A 61 0.79 20.93 -26.71
N THR A 62 1.41 19.78 -27.03
CA THR A 62 1.67 19.46 -28.47
C THR A 62 1.32 18.06 -28.95
N SER A 63 1.68 16.95 -28.30
CA SER A 63 1.27 15.60 -28.77
C SER A 63 1.79 14.47 -27.89
N LEU A 64 1.10 13.33 -27.99
CA LEU A 64 1.62 12.03 -27.59
C LEU A 64 2.78 11.68 -28.52
N SER A 65 3.98 11.40 -27.99
CA SER A 65 5.11 11.08 -28.87
C SER A 65 4.82 9.81 -29.66
N LYS A 66 5.31 9.73 -30.90
CA LYS A 66 5.13 8.52 -31.74
C LYS A 66 5.62 7.27 -31.01
N GLN A 67 6.77 7.38 -30.35
CA GLN A 67 7.38 6.31 -29.59
C GLN A 67 6.51 5.81 -28.41
N PHE A 68 5.74 6.70 -27.77
CA PHE A 68 4.81 6.36 -26.69
C PHE A 68 3.46 5.85 -27.23
N SER A 69 3.01 6.41 -28.35
CA SER A 69 1.83 5.95 -29.09
C SER A 69 2.00 4.50 -29.54
N ASP A 70 3.12 4.21 -30.19
CA ASP A 70 3.48 2.86 -30.66
C ASP A 70 3.59 1.89 -29.49
N PHE A 71 4.12 2.35 -28.34
CA PHE A 71 4.19 1.55 -27.13
C PHE A 71 2.81 1.18 -26.59
N ILE A 72 1.86 2.14 -26.51
CA ILE A 72 0.49 1.82 -26.06
C ILE A 72 -0.21 0.88 -27.06
N VAL A 73 -0.15 1.22 -28.35
CA VAL A 73 -0.85 0.47 -29.41
C VAL A 73 -0.32 -0.97 -29.53
N LYS A 74 0.98 -1.19 -29.32
CA LYS A 74 1.59 -2.53 -29.37
C LYS A 74 0.96 -3.50 -28.37
N HIS A 75 0.48 -3.03 -27.22
CA HIS A 75 -0.04 -3.90 -26.16
C HIS A 75 -1.54 -3.77 -25.93
N HIS A 76 -2.17 -2.71 -26.42
CA HIS A 76 -3.61 -2.54 -26.35
C HIS A 76 -4.34 -3.62 -27.17
N ARG A 77 -5.32 -4.29 -26.57
CA ARG A 77 -6.26 -5.16 -27.31
C ARG A 77 -7.60 -4.46 -27.52
N PRO A 78 -8.31 -4.72 -28.64
CA PRO A 78 -9.64 -4.18 -28.89
C PRO A 78 -10.60 -4.43 -27.71
N GLY A 79 -11.36 -3.40 -27.33
CA GLY A 79 -12.32 -3.45 -26.23
C GLY A 79 -11.74 -3.24 -24.83
N GLN A 80 -10.41 -3.21 -24.67
CA GLN A 80 -9.79 -2.93 -23.37
C GLN A 80 -9.72 -1.44 -23.06
N LYS A 81 -9.81 -1.12 -21.76
CA LYS A 81 -9.56 0.22 -21.21
C LYS A 81 -8.16 0.31 -20.63
N ILE A 82 -7.59 1.51 -20.62
CA ILE A 82 -6.29 1.80 -20.00
C ILE A 82 -6.49 2.63 -18.74
N ALA A 83 -6.03 2.13 -17.59
CA ALA A 83 -5.98 2.92 -16.36
C ALA A 83 -4.78 3.87 -16.37
N VAL A 84 -5.01 5.15 -16.08
CA VAL A 84 -3.97 6.20 -16.12
C VAL A 84 -3.95 6.99 -14.82
N GLY A 85 -2.76 7.41 -14.39
CA GLY A 85 -2.57 8.10 -13.10
C GLY A 85 -2.83 9.61 -13.11
N LYS A 86 -3.15 10.20 -14.27
CA LYS A 86 -3.49 11.63 -14.41
C LYS A 86 -4.63 11.83 -15.40
N LEU A 87 -5.52 12.77 -15.07
CA LEU A 87 -6.64 13.15 -15.94
C LEU A 87 -6.16 13.71 -17.28
N GLU A 88 -5.06 14.47 -17.28
CA GLU A 88 -4.41 14.97 -18.49
C GLU A 88 -4.03 13.83 -19.44
N TYR A 89 -3.45 12.74 -18.92
CA TYR A 89 -3.04 11.59 -19.72
C TYR A 89 -4.23 10.86 -20.30
N LYS A 90 -5.33 10.73 -19.54
CA LYS A 90 -6.60 10.21 -20.03
C LYS A 90 -7.06 10.99 -21.25
N ASN A 91 -7.16 12.31 -21.13
CA ASN A 91 -7.68 13.17 -22.19
C ASN A 91 -6.82 13.09 -23.46
N ILE A 92 -5.48 13.08 -23.32
CA ILE A 92 -4.56 12.99 -24.46
C ILE A 92 -4.69 11.63 -25.16
N ILE A 93 -4.70 10.52 -24.41
CA ILE A 93 -4.78 9.16 -24.96
C ILE A 93 -6.14 8.93 -25.64
N GLU A 94 -7.24 9.32 -25.01
CA GLU A 94 -8.59 9.20 -25.58
C GLU A 94 -8.74 10.04 -26.85
N THR A 95 -8.16 11.26 -26.86
CA THR A 95 -8.26 12.14 -28.03
C THR A 95 -7.43 11.63 -29.21
N LYS A 96 -6.18 11.22 -28.96
CA LYS A 96 -5.19 10.90 -30.00
C LYS A 96 -5.23 9.44 -30.45
N LEU A 97 -5.38 8.50 -29.53
CA LEU A 97 -5.37 7.05 -29.83
C LEU A 97 -6.77 6.45 -29.94
N LYS A 98 -7.82 7.19 -29.55
CA LYS A 98 -9.21 6.70 -29.52
C LYS A 98 -9.40 5.45 -28.65
N ILE A 99 -8.54 5.27 -27.65
CA ILE A 99 -8.61 4.19 -26.66
C ILE A 99 -9.30 4.73 -25.41
N GLN A 100 -10.29 4.00 -24.87
CA GLN A 100 -10.96 4.38 -23.63
C GLN A 100 -10.03 4.28 -22.42
N CYS A 101 -10.07 5.27 -21.53
CA CYS A 101 -9.24 5.32 -20.34
C CYS A 101 -10.05 5.39 -19.04
N LEU A 102 -9.48 4.83 -17.98
CA LEU A 102 -10.01 4.91 -16.62
C LEU A 102 -9.15 5.87 -15.79
N TYR A 103 -9.83 6.79 -15.13
CA TYR A 103 -9.27 7.71 -14.13
C TYR A 103 -10.34 7.90 -13.04
N ASN A 104 -10.17 7.21 -11.93
CA ASN A 104 -11.08 7.23 -10.78
C ASN A 104 -10.31 6.83 -9.51
N ASP A 105 -10.97 6.91 -8.36
CA ASP A 105 -10.37 6.59 -7.05
C ASP A 105 -9.71 5.20 -7.03
N VAL A 106 -10.34 4.18 -7.63
CA VAL A 106 -9.80 2.82 -7.70
C VAL A 106 -8.47 2.79 -8.47
N VAL A 107 -8.41 3.48 -9.62
CA VAL A 107 -7.16 3.62 -10.39
C VAL A 107 -6.08 4.33 -9.58
N MET A 108 -6.43 5.34 -8.79
CA MET A 108 -5.46 6.06 -7.97
C MET A 108 -4.88 5.19 -6.84
N GLU A 109 -5.69 4.33 -6.21
CA GLU A 109 -5.22 3.33 -5.24
C GLU A 109 -4.24 2.35 -5.89
N ILE A 110 -4.58 1.84 -7.08
CA ILE A 110 -3.72 0.94 -7.86
C ILE A 110 -2.38 1.61 -8.21
N MET A 111 -2.44 2.84 -8.73
CA MET A 111 -1.26 3.61 -9.10
C MET A 111 -0.35 3.86 -7.89
N TRP A 112 -0.94 4.16 -6.74
CA TRP A 112 -0.18 4.34 -5.51
C TRP A 112 0.51 3.05 -5.07
N GLY A 113 -0.21 1.92 -5.03
CA GLY A 113 0.36 0.62 -4.65
C GLY A 113 1.53 0.24 -5.56
N LEU A 114 1.32 0.26 -6.87
CA LEU A 114 2.34 -0.11 -7.85
C LEU A 114 3.57 0.82 -7.82
N LYS A 115 3.39 2.13 -7.57
CA LYS A 115 4.51 3.07 -7.40
C LYS A 115 5.38 2.72 -6.18
N ASN A 116 4.77 2.26 -5.10
CA ASN A 116 5.49 1.92 -3.87
C ASN A 116 6.27 0.60 -3.97
N ILE A 117 5.80 -0.34 -4.79
CA ILE A 117 6.49 -1.62 -5.05
C ILE A 117 7.33 -1.62 -6.34
N MET A 118 7.44 -0.48 -7.02
CA MET A 118 8.07 -0.35 -8.35
C MET A 118 9.52 -0.84 -8.37
N LYS A 119 10.27 -0.66 -7.27
CA LYS A 119 11.65 -1.16 -7.13
C LYS A 119 11.74 -2.68 -7.21
N SER A 120 10.71 -3.38 -6.76
CA SER A 120 10.62 -4.84 -6.77
C SER A 120 10.11 -5.37 -8.13
N LEU A 121 9.41 -4.52 -8.89
CA LEU A 121 8.90 -4.87 -10.23
C LEU A 121 9.93 -4.66 -11.35
N ILE A 122 10.87 -3.71 -11.20
CA ILE A 122 11.87 -3.40 -12.23
C ILE A 122 13.29 -3.70 -11.70
N PRO A 123 13.97 -4.74 -12.24
CA PRO A 123 15.35 -5.05 -11.89
C PRO A 123 16.29 -3.84 -12.11
N ASP A 124 17.29 -3.67 -11.23
CA ASP A 124 18.35 -2.65 -11.30
C ASP A 124 17.93 -1.17 -11.20
N GLN A 125 16.65 -0.90 -10.95
CA GLN A 125 16.14 0.47 -10.92
C GLN A 125 16.31 1.14 -9.54
N LYS A 126 17.14 2.20 -9.50
CA LYS A 126 17.36 3.02 -8.28
C LYS A 126 16.35 4.17 -8.10
N CYS A 127 15.30 4.27 -8.91
CA CYS A 127 14.37 5.41 -8.89
C CYS A 127 13.44 5.40 -7.65
N GLY A 128 13.90 5.98 -6.54
CA GLY A 128 13.08 6.24 -5.35
C GLY A 128 11.95 7.25 -5.60
N LEU A 129 10.84 7.15 -4.84
CA LEU A 129 9.66 8.03 -4.96
C LEU A 129 10.07 9.51 -4.95
N THR A 130 9.52 10.30 -5.87
CA THR A 130 9.72 11.76 -5.89
C THR A 130 9.05 12.39 -4.67
N LYS A 131 9.39 13.65 -4.32
CA LYS A 131 8.69 14.36 -3.22
C LYS A 131 7.18 14.43 -3.48
N GLU A 132 6.78 14.74 -4.72
CA GLU A 132 5.37 14.75 -5.16
C GLU A 132 4.68 13.39 -4.96
N ASP A 133 5.36 12.28 -5.29
CA ASP A 133 4.82 10.93 -5.11
C ASP A 133 4.68 10.56 -3.61
N ARG A 134 5.49 11.16 -2.73
CA ARG A 134 5.44 10.94 -1.27
C ARG A 134 4.40 11.77 -0.55
N CYS A 135 3.94 12.87 -1.14
CA CYS A 135 2.91 13.74 -0.54
C CYS A 135 1.50 13.14 -0.58
N TYR A 136 1.32 11.96 -1.18
CA TYR A 136 0.02 11.30 -1.29
C TYR A 136 0.07 9.88 -0.69
N MET A 137 -0.83 9.62 0.25
CA MET A 137 -1.12 8.29 0.79
C MET A 137 -2.48 7.83 0.29
N SER A 138 -2.61 6.54 -0.05
CA SER A 138 -3.88 5.98 -0.50
C SER A 138 -4.91 5.94 0.64
N LYS A 139 -6.20 6.05 0.30
CA LYS A 139 -7.31 5.96 1.27
C LYS A 139 -7.34 4.57 1.92
N GLY A 140 -7.04 3.53 1.14
CA GLY A 140 -6.93 2.17 1.65
C GLY A 140 -5.86 2.06 2.73
N MET A 141 -4.65 2.52 2.44
CA MET A 141 -3.54 2.54 3.39
C MET A 141 -3.87 3.33 4.66
N GLN A 142 -4.41 4.55 4.49
CA GLN A 142 -4.82 5.38 5.61
C GLN A 142 -5.87 4.68 6.48
N SER A 143 -6.84 4.01 5.86
CA SER A 143 -7.88 3.29 6.59
C SER A 143 -7.33 2.11 7.39
N ILE A 144 -6.33 1.38 6.88
CA ILE A 144 -5.68 0.32 7.67
C ILE A 144 -4.99 0.93 8.88
N LEU A 145 -4.12 1.92 8.66
CA LEU A 145 -3.31 2.50 9.72
C LEU A 145 -4.20 3.08 10.83
N ASN A 146 -5.25 3.81 10.45
CA ASN A 146 -6.23 4.35 11.40
C ASN A 146 -6.98 3.25 12.17
N ARG A 147 -7.31 2.12 11.53
CA ARG A 147 -7.97 0.98 12.19
C ARG A 147 -7.14 0.43 13.34
N TYR A 148 -5.82 0.46 13.22
CA TYR A 148 -4.89 0.03 14.28
C TYR A 148 -4.41 1.19 15.17
N GLY A 149 -5.00 2.39 15.06
CA GLY A 149 -4.68 3.54 15.91
C GLY A 149 -3.40 4.27 15.52
N PHE A 150 -2.87 4.06 14.31
CA PHE A 150 -1.67 4.72 13.83
C PHE A 150 -1.96 5.98 13.03
N GLU A 151 -1.54 7.13 13.57
CA GLU A 151 -1.50 8.39 12.84
C GLU A 151 -0.17 8.51 12.07
N VAL A 152 -0.25 8.35 10.75
CA VAL A 152 0.90 8.36 9.83
C VAL A 152 0.67 9.38 8.74
N LYS A 153 1.67 10.26 8.53
CA LYS A 153 1.66 11.24 7.43
C LYS A 153 2.16 10.59 6.15
N PRO A 154 1.73 11.05 4.96
CA PRO A 154 2.16 10.49 3.68
C PRO A 154 3.68 10.35 3.53
N GLU A 155 4.44 11.34 4.00
CA GLU A 155 5.91 11.38 3.87
C GLU A 155 6.63 10.32 4.71
N MET A 156 5.94 9.78 5.72
CA MET A 156 6.46 8.72 6.59
C MET A 156 6.33 7.34 5.96
N VAL A 157 5.40 7.16 5.01
CA VAL A 157 5.09 5.85 4.44
C VAL A 157 6.27 5.33 3.62
N ASN A 158 6.73 4.14 3.98
CA ASN A 158 7.79 3.43 3.31
C ASN A 158 7.39 1.97 3.08
N GLU A 159 8.27 1.21 2.42
CA GLU A 159 8.05 -0.19 2.09
C GLU A 159 7.74 -1.06 3.31
N ASP A 160 8.48 -0.90 4.41
CA ASP A 160 8.24 -1.68 5.64
C ASP A 160 6.85 -1.41 6.23
N ILE A 161 6.43 -0.14 6.30
CA ILE A 161 5.10 0.25 6.80
C ILE A 161 4.02 -0.36 5.90
N ILE A 162 4.21 -0.32 4.57
CA ILE A 162 3.28 -0.92 3.60
C ILE A 162 3.17 -2.42 3.82
N ILE A 163 4.30 -3.14 3.89
CA ILE A 163 4.34 -4.59 4.05
C ILE A 163 3.70 -4.99 5.38
N MET A 164 4.00 -4.30 6.49
CA MET A 164 3.46 -4.67 7.79
C MET A 164 1.97 -4.33 7.94
N ALA A 165 1.52 -3.15 7.50
CA ALA A 165 0.11 -2.78 7.52
C ALA A 165 -0.73 -3.74 6.67
N ALA A 166 -0.15 -4.17 5.55
CA ALA A 166 -0.74 -5.19 4.71
C ALA A 166 -0.87 -6.55 5.38
N THR A 167 0.22 -7.07 5.96
CA THR A 167 0.17 -8.33 6.69
C THR A 167 -0.90 -8.30 7.78
N LEU A 168 -1.06 -7.17 8.49
CA LEU A 168 -2.14 -7.01 9.48
C LEU A 168 -3.53 -7.17 8.87
N TYR A 169 -3.79 -6.49 7.76
CA TYR A 169 -5.07 -6.61 7.06
C TYR A 169 -5.36 -8.04 6.59
N GLU A 170 -4.37 -8.72 6.02
CA GLU A 170 -4.51 -10.11 5.56
C GLU A 170 -4.77 -11.06 6.73
N CYS A 171 -4.13 -10.85 7.88
CA CYS A 171 -4.39 -11.65 9.07
C CYS A 171 -5.83 -11.47 9.56
N ASP A 172 -6.33 -10.23 9.63
CA ASP A 172 -7.73 -9.98 10.00
C ASP A 172 -8.70 -10.56 8.96
N TYR A 173 -8.40 -10.45 7.66
CA TYR A 173 -9.21 -11.05 6.60
C TYR A 173 -9.25 -12.59 6.68
N CYS A 174 -8.10 -13.21 6.94
CA CYS A 174 -7.95 -14.65 7.10
C CYS A 174 -8.86 -15.21 8.21
N VAL A 175 -9.03 -14.47 9.30
CA VAL A 175 -9.96 -14.85 10.38
C VAL A 175 -11.41 -14.56 9.95
N ASN A 176 -11.67 -13.36 9.41
CA ASN A 176 -13.03 -12.90 9.11
C ASN A 176 -13.71 -13.64 7.96
N LYS A 177 -12.97 -14.22 7.00
CA LYS A 177 -13.54 -15.00 5.89
C LYS A 177 -14.34 -16.22 6.38
N PHE A 178 -14.03 -16.70 7.58
CA PHE A 178 -14.71 -17.83 8.23
C PHE A 178 -15.82 -17.43 9.20
N ALA A 179 -16.16 -16.13 9.33
CA ALA A 179 -17.13 -15.66 10.31
C ALA A 179 -18.49 -16.39 10.25
N LYS A 180 -19.01 -16.63 9.04
CA LYS A 180 -20.28 -17.38 8.86
C LYS A 180 -20.17 -18.84 9.27
N TYR A 181 -19.02 -19.47 9.01
CA TYR A 181 -18.75 -20.85 9.42
C TYR A 181 -18.73 -20.95 10.95
N PHE A 182 -18.07 -20.02 11.62
CA PHE A 182 -18.00 -19.97 13.08
C PHE A 182 -19.32 -19.60 13.74
N LEU A 183 -20.13 -18.73 13.14
CA LEU A 183 -21.47 -18.44 13.66
C LEU A 183 -22.30 -19.73 13.76
N ARG A 184 -22.33 -20.54 12.69
CA ARG A 184 -23.01 -21.84 12.69
C ARG A 184 -22.37 -22.82 13.66
N GLY A 185 -21.04 -22.90 13.69
CA GLY A 185 -20.33 -23.71 14.66
C GLY A 185 -20.69 -23.35 16.10
N GLY A 186 -20.80 -22.06 16.41
CA GLY A 186 -21.24 -21.56 17.71
C GLY A 186 -22.67 -21.96 18.06
N GLU A 187 -23.59 -21.96 17.08
CA GLU A 187 -24.95 -22.48 17.27
C GLU A 187 -24.93 -23.97 17.64
N HIS A 188 -24.06 -24.78 17.02
CA HIS A 188 -23.87 -26.18 17.40
C HIS A 188 -23.34 -26.32 18.83
N LEU A 189 -22.35 -25.52 19.24
CA LEU A 189 -21.83 -25.52 20.62
C LEU A 189 -22.94 -25.27 21.65
N GLN A 190 -23.83 -24.32 21.35
CA GLN A 190 -24.95 -24.01 22.25
C GLN A 190 -26.02 -25.10 22.25
N ASN A 191 -26.40 -25.62 21.08
CA ASN A 191 -27.50 -26.59 20.96
C ASN A 191 -27.12 -27.98 21.48
N VAL A 192 -25.86 -28.38 21.36
CA VAL A 192 -25.38 -29.73 21.70
C VAL A 192 -24.81 -29.77 23.12
N SER A 193 -24.00 -28.77 23.48
CA SER A 193 -23.24 -28.75 24.74
C SER A 193 -23.68 -27.64 25.71
N GLY A 194 -24.71 -26.86 25.37
CA GLY A 194 -25.18 -25.76 26.22
C GLY A 194 -24.19 -24.58 26.34
N ILE A 195 -23.08 -24.61 25.60
CA ILE A 195 -22.03 -23.59 25.69
C ILE A 195 -22.42 -22.40 24.83
N CYS A 196 -22.65 -21.26 25.48
CA CYS A 196 -23.02 -20.02 24.79
C CYS A 196 -21.78 -19.31 24.23
N PRO A 197 -21.63 -19.17 22.90
CA PRO A 197 -20.48 -18.48 22.29
C PRO A 197 -20.62 -16.94 22.31
N LYS A 198 -21.62 -16.39 23.00
CA LYS A 198 -21.88 -14.94 22.98
C LYS A 198 -20.69 -14.18 23.57
N GLY A 199 -20.17 -13.22 22.80
CA GLY A 199 -19.00 -12.42 23.18
C GLY A 199 -17.66 -13.11 22.92
N TRP A 200 -17.65 -14.34 22.39
CA TRP A 200 -16.40 -14.98 21.96
C TRP A 200 -15.92 -14.37 20.66
N ASP A 201 -14.61 -14.24 20.53
CA ASP A 201 -14.00 -13.98 19.23
C ASP A 201 -14.01 -15.25 18.36
N LEU A 202 -13.78 -15.05 17.05
CA LEU A 202 -13.79 -16.14 16.07
C LEU A 202 -12.71 -17.20 16.34
N GLN A 203 -11.60 -16.81 16.97
CA GLN A 203 -10.54 -17.74 17.31
C GLN A 203 -10.97 -18.70 18.43
N LYS A 204 -11.61 -18.18 19.47
CA LYS A 204 -12.11 -18.98 20.58
C LYS A 204 -13.14 -19.99 20.10
N ILE A 205 -14.01 -19.59 19.18
CA ILE A 205 -14.94 -20.52 18.51
C ILE A 205 -14.16 -21.56 17.70
N ALA A 206 -13.17 -21.16 16.90
CA ALA A 206 -12.34 -22.10 16.12
C ALA A 206 -11.64 -23.14 17.02
N ALA A 207 -11.11 -22.72 18.18
CA ALA A 207 -10.45 -23.59 19.14
C ALA A 207 -11.43 -24.61 19.75
N ALA A 208 -12.65 -24.18 20.13
CA ALA A 208 -13.68 -25.07 20.63
C ALA A 208 -14.15 -26.08 19.56
N LEU A 209 -14.33 -25.64 18.32
CA LEU A 209 -14.68 -26.53 17.20
C LEU A 209 -13.56 -27.53 16.88
N LYS A 210 -12.29 -27.11 16.99
CA LYS A 210 -11.14 -28.01 16.87
C LYS A 210 -11.15 -29.05 17.99
N LEU A 211 -11.44 -28.66 19.23
CA LEU A 211 -11.48 -29.56 20.38
C LEU A 211 -12.56 -30.64 20.22
N VAL A 212 -13.79 -30.29 19.84
CA VAL A 212 -14.83 -31.31 19.63
C VAL A 212 -14.51 -32.26 18.46
N CYS A 213 -13.74 -31.81 17.47
CA CYS A 213 -13.29 -32.66 16.37
C CYS A 213 -12.11 -33.56 16.74
N TYR A 214 -11.23 -33.10 17.63
CA TYR A 214 -9.98 -33.74 18.05
C TYR A 214 -9.81 -33.61 19.58
N PRO A 215 -10.62 -34.32 20.38
CA PRO A 215 -10.67 -34.14 21.84
C PRO A 215 -9.41 -34.59 22.57
N GLU A 216 -8.62 -35.46 21.95
CA GLU A 216 -7.35 -36.00 22.47
C GLU A 216 -6.20 -34.99 22.37
N GLU A 217 -6.34 -33.98 21.51
CA GLU A 217 -5.27 -33.02 21.23
C GLU A 217 -5.36 -31.79 22.13
N LYS A 218 -4.22 -31.37 22.69
CA LYS A 218 -4.13 -30.12 23.44
C LYS A 218 -4.52 -28.91 22.56
N ILE A 219 -5.15 -27.93 23.17
CA ILE A 219 -5.41 -26.63 22.55
C ILE A 219 -4.21 -25.74 22.85
N GLU A 220 -3.47 -25.38 21.81
CA GLU A 220 -2.40 -24.39 21.92
C GLU A 220 -3.01 -23.01 22.18
N ALA A 221 -2.68 -22.44 23.35
CA ALA A 221 -2.90 -21.07 23.80
C ALA A 221 -3.90 -20.22 22.98
N GLY A 222 -5.17 -20.23 23.39
CA GLY A 222 -6.20 -19.38 22.80
C GLY A 222 -7.48 -19.26 23.62
N ILE A 223 -7.74 -20.20 24.54
CA ILE A 223 -8.93 -20.19 25.41
C ILE A 223 -8.64 -19.52 26.76
N SER A 224 -7.36 -19.46 27.16
CA SER A 224 -6.91 -19.12 28.51
C SER A 224 -7.14 -17.67 28.95
N ASP A 225 -7.39 -16.74 28.03
CA ASP A 225 -7.28 -15.31 28.38
C ASP A 225 -8.61 -14.67 28.82
N GLN A 226 -9.74 -15.39 28.86
CA GLN A 226 -11.06 -14.76 29.08
C GLN A 226 -12.11 -15.53 29.92
N VAL A 227 -11.77 -16.62 30.62
CA VAL A 227 -12.77 -17.30 31.48
C VAL A 227 -12.12 -17.85 32.74
N ASN A 228 -12.82 -17.76 33.88
CA ASN A 228 -12.46 -18.48 35.10
C ASN A 228 -12.83 -19.99 35.01
N ASP A 229 -13.61 -20.39 34.00
CA ASP A 229 -14.23 -21.72 33.83
C ASP A 229 -13.77 -22.44 32.54
N VAL A 230 -12.53 -22.20 32.10
CA VAL A 230 -11.97 -22.83 30.89
C VAL A 230 -11.95 -24.35 31.00
N GLU A 231 -11.70 -24.87 32.19
CA GLU A 231 -11.55 -26.30 32.45
C GLU A 231 -12.90 -27.04 32.32
N GLU A 232 -13.95 -26.57 33.00
CA GLU A 232 -15.31 -27.13 32.91
C GLU A 232 -15.85 -27.12 31.47
N MET A 233 -15.61 -26.04 30.74
CA MET A 233 -15.98 -25.94 29.34
C MET A 233 -15.24 -26.98 28.47
N VAL A 234 -13.94 -27.16 28.69
CA VAL A 234 -13.13 -28.15 27.97
C VAL A 234 -13.62 -29.57 28.28
N GLU A 235 -13.85 -29.89 29.55
CA GLU A 235 -14.40 -31.19 29.98
C GLU A 235 -15.74 -31.48 29.31
N THR A 236 -16.65 -30.49 29.29
CA THR A 236 -17.96 -30.62 28.64
C THR A 236 -17.82 -30.87 27.14
N LEU A 237 -16.98 -30.10 26.44
CA LEU A 237 -16.77 -30.26 25.00
C LEU A 237 -16.13 -31.60 24.65
N VAL A 238 -15.20 -32.10 25.47
CA VAL A 238 -14.58 -33.42 25.29
C VAL A 238 -15.60 -34.53 25.52
N ALA A 239 -16.40 -34.44 26.58
CA ALA A 239 -17.45 -35.42 26.87
C ALA A 239 -18.50 -35.49 25.74
N ASP A 240 -18.85 -34.33 25.18
CA ASP A 240 -19.86 -34.20 24.13
C ASP A 240 -19.30 -34.37 22.71
N ALA A 241 -17.99 -34.53 22.51
CA ALA A 241 -17.35 -34.56 21.20
C ALA A 241 -18.03 -35.53 20.20
N HIS A 242 -18.43 -36.71 20.67
CA HIS A 242 -19.11 -37.72 19.87
C HIS A 242 -20.45 -37.25 19.28
N LYS A 243 -21.12 -36.26 19.90
CA LYS A 243 -22.40 -35.71 19.45
C LYS A 243 -22.26 -34.82 18.21
N TYR A 244 -21.03 -34.47 17.79
CA TYR A 244 -20.75 -33.57 16.67
C TYR A 244 -20.36 -34.30 15.38
N GLU A 245 -20.33 -35.64 15.36
CA GLU A 245 -19.71 -36.44 14.28
C GLU A 245 -20.25 -36.14 12.87
N ASP A 246 -21.56 -35.86 12.74
CA ASP A 246 -22.21 -35.53 11.46
C ASP A 246 -22.44 -34.01 11.26
N MET A 247 -22.08 -33.19 12.23
CA MET A 247 -22.32 -31.73 12.19
C MET A 247 -21.12 -30.95 11.68
N LEU A 248 -19.92 -31.48 11.89
CA LEU A 248 -18.67 -30.78 11.61
C LEU A 248 -17.73 -31.64 10.75
N HIS A 249 -17.17 -31.02 9.71
CA HIS A 249 -16.10 -31.66 8.96
C HIS A 249 -14.77 -31.51 9.71
N LYS A 250 -14.29 -32.59 10.34
CA LYS A 250 -13.09 -32.60 11.20
C LYS A 250 -11.87 -31.96 10.52
N GLY A 251 -11.55 -32.38 9.30
CA GLY A 251 -10.39 -31.87 8.56
C GLY A 251 -10.48 -30.36 8.25
N SER A 252 -11.69 -29.85 7.99
CA SER A 252 -11.89 -28.41 7.79
C SER A 252 -11.71 -27.63 9.08
N CYS A 253 -12.24 -28.12 10.21
CA CYS A 253 -12.06 -27.48 11.51
C CYS A 253 -10.58 -27.35 11.87
N LEU A 254 -9.79 -28.43 11.68
CA LEU A 254 -8.35 -28.41 11.96
C LEU A 254 -7.60 -27.44 11.05
N ASN A 255 -7.81 -27.52 9.73
CA ASN A 255 -7.11 -26.64 8.78
C ASN A 255 -7.41 -25.16 9.04
N ILE A 256 -8.68 -24.83 9.28
CA ILE A 256 -9.11 -23.46 9.59
C ILE A 256 -8.48 -22.98 10.91
N TYR A 257 -8.47 -23.83 11.94
CA TYR A 257 -7.85 -23.52 13.24
C TYR A 257 -6.35 -23.21 13.09
N LEU A 258 -5.60 -24.06 12.37
CA LEU A 258 -4.17 -23.87 12.12
C LEU A 258 -3.89 -22.60 11.30
N GLU A 259 -4.76 -22.29 10.33
CA GLU A 259 -4.67 -21.06 9.54
C GLU A 259 -4.85 -19.82 10.43
N ILE A 260 -5.81 -19.85 11.36
CA ILE A 260 -6.04 -18.76 12.32
C ILE A 260 -4.90 -18.60 13.31
N LEU A 261 -4.33 -19.70 13.82
CA LEU A 261 -3.14 -19.63 14.68
C LEU A 261 -1.97 -18.97 13.96
N SER A 262 -1.71 -19.39 12.73
CA SER A 262 -0.65 -18.83 11.89
C SER A 262 -0.88 -17.33 11.64
N ALA A 263 -2.11 -16.95 11.31
CA ALA A 263 -2.50 -15.56 11.13
C ALA A 263 -2.35 -14.74 12.42
N ARG A 264 -2.65 -15.30 13.60
CA ARG A 264 -2.46 -14.59 14.88
C ARG A 264 -1.00 -14.30 15.17
N GLU A 265 -0.12 -15.27 14.98
CA GLU A 265 1.31 -15.07 15.23
C GLU A 265 1.91 -14.07 14.23
N ALA A 266 1.55 -14.18 12.94
CA ALA A 266 1.91 -13.19 11.93
C ALA A 266 1.38 -11.80 12.28
N ARG A 267 0.13 -11.69 12.76
CA ARG A 267 -0.50 -10.43 13.17
C ARG A 267 0.25 -9.75 14.32
N LYS A 268 0.58 -10.52 15.37
CA LYS A 268 1.37 -10.01 16.52
C LYS A 268 2.72 -9.47 16.06
N MET A 269 3.42 -10.24 15.22
CA MET A 269 4.71 -9.84 14.68
C MET A 269 4.60 -8.57 13.82
N ALA A 270 3.63 -8.54 12.91
CA ALA A 270 3.39 -7.41 12.02
C ALA A 270 3.03 -6.13 12.80
N LEU A 271 2.26 -6.23 13.88
CA LEU A 271 1.91 -5.08 14.72
C LEU A 271 3.16 -4.47 15.35
N THR A 272 3.99 -5.30 15.99
CA THR A 272 5.25 -4.87 16.63
C THR A 272 6.21 -4.23 15.63
N LEU A 273 6.35 -4.85 14.45
CA LEU A 273 7.23 -4.32 13.40
C LEU A 273 6.68 -3.04 12.78
N LEU A 274 5.36 -2.92 12.61
CA LEU A 274 4.72 -1.69 12.12
C LEU A 274 4.97 -0.53 13.08
N GLU A 275 4.79 -0.75 14.39
CA GLU A 275 5.08 0.25 15.42
C GLU A 275 6.53 0.74 15.37
N SER A 276 7.47 -0.21 15.29
CA SER A 276 8.90 0.08 15.18
C SER A 276 9.20 0.91 13.92
N SER A 277 8.66 0.52 12.77
CA SER A 277 8.87 1.21 11.49
C SER A 277 8.27 2.61 11.48
N ILE A 278 7.09 2.80 12.07
CA ILE A 278 6.46 4.12 12.20
C ILE A 278 7.31 5.02 13.12
N ASN A 279 7.78 4.51 14.25
CA ASN A 279 8.61 5.30 15.18
C ASN A 279 9.94 5.74 14.54
N LYS A 280 10.58 4.86 13.77
CA LYS A 280 11.77 5.20 12.98
C LYS A 280 11.46 6.29 11.94
N ALA A 281 10.35 6.16 11.22
CA ALA A 281 9.93 7.15 10.23
C ALA A 281 9.61 8.51 10.87
N LYS A 282 8.95 8.54 12.04
CA LYS A 282 8.71 9.77 12.81
C LYS A 282 10.03 10.47 13.16
N GLY A 283 11.01 9.72 13.67
CA GLY A 283 12.33 10.26 14.00
C GLY A 283 13.04 10.88 12.79
N ALA A 284 13.05 10.17 11.66
CA ALA A 284 13.67 10.67 10.42
C ALA A 284 12.97 11.93 9.87
N CYS A 285 11.64 12.02 9.96
CA CYS A 285 10.90 13.20 9.53
C CYS A 285 11.10 14.41 10.46
N ALA A 286 11.36 14.20 11.76
CA ALA A 286 11.64 15.28 12.70
C ALA A 286 13.02 15.91 12.43
N THR A 287 14.05 15.09 12.22
CA THR A 287 15.42 15.57 11.96
C THR A 287 15.55 16.31 10.63
N HIS A 288 14.77 15.94 9.60
CA HIS A 288 14.77 16.67 8.33
C HIS A 288 14.14 18.07 8.41
N LYS A 289 13.33 18.38 9.43
CA LYS A 289 12.71 19.72 9.60
C LYS A 289 13.60 20.71 10.33
N GLU A 290 14.61 20.24 11.06
CA GLU A 290 15.54 21.11 11.81
C GLU A 290 16.73 21.60 10.96
N VAL A 291 16.83 21.17 9.70
CA VAL A 291 17.99 21.42 8.82
C VAL A 291 17.68 22.36 7.64
N GLU A 292 16.47 22.92 7.51
CA GLU A 292 16.22 24.00 6.54
C GLU A 292 16.66 25.36 7.12
N PRO A 293 17.66 26.06 6.53
CA PRO A 293 18.00 27.41 6.96
C PRO A 293 16.95 28.42 6.47
N ASP A 294 16.55 29.33 7.37
CA ASP A 294 15.75 30.52 7.07
C ASP A 294 16.42 31.37 5.98
N GLU A 295 15.91 31.30 4.75
CA GLU A 295 16.11 32.35 3.75
C GLU A 295 14.80 33.08 3.56
N HIS A 296 14.48 34.09 4.39
CA HIS A 296 13.59 35.19 4.01
C HIS A 296 14.06 36.50 4.66
N GLY A 297 14.64 37.37 3.84
CA GLY A 297 14.95 38.76 4.16
C GLY A 297 15.13 39.56 2.87
N VAL A 298 14.03 39.78 2.13
CA VAL A 298 13.98 40.68 0.97
C VAL A 298 13.17 41.92 1.33
N GLY A 299 13.72 43.09 1.02
CA GLY A 299 13.04 44.38 0.86
C GLY A 299 14.11 45.45 0.77
N GLY A 300 14.32 46.20 -0.31
CA GLY A 300 13.40 46.77 -1.29
C GLY A 300 13.72 48.27 -1.34
N GLY A 301 14.26 48.77 -2.46
CA GLY A 301 14.82 50.13 -2.54
C GLY A 301 13.81 51.25 -2.78
N HIS A 302 14.16 52.49 -2.37
CA HIS A 302 13.75 53.72 -3.07
C HIS A 302 14.64 54.95 -2.75
N VAL A 303 15.32 55.44 -3.79
CA VAL A 303 15.69 56.80 -4.29
C VAL A 303 15.92 58.01 -3.34
N LYS A 304 16.93 58.83 -3.75
CA LYS A 304 17.20 60.30 -3.56
C LYS A 304 18.11 60.66 -2.37
N ASP A 305 19.17 61.48 -2.45
CA ASP A 305 19.54 62.62 -3.31
C ASP A 305 21.08 62.79 -3.42
N GLU A 306 21.56 63.45 -4.49
CA GLU A 306 22.89 64.09 -4.59
C GLU A 306 23.01 65.30 -3.62
N PRO A 307 24.25 65.69 -3.25
CA PRO A 307 24.75 66.95 -3.82
C PRO A 307 26.25 66.96 -4.22
N GLN A 308 26.55 67.91 -5.10
CA GLN A 308 27.81 68.21 -5.80
C GLN A 308 29.00 68.69 -4.93
N ARG A 309 30.19 68.65 -5.60
CA ARG A 309 31.42 69.51 -5.47
C ARG A 309 32.39 69.14 -4.33
N ASP A 310 33.73 69.13 -4.48
CA ASP A 310 34.65 69.92 -5.33
C ASP A 310 36.03 69.22 -5.50
N GLU A 311 36.65 69.41 -6.67
CA GLU A 311 38.04 69.84 -6.93
C GLU A 311 39.28 69.18 -6.24
N LYS A 312 40.17 68.53 -7.02
CA LYS A 312 41.57 68.98 -7.35
C LYS A 312 42.60 67.87 -7.70
N HIS A 313 43.15 68.01 -8.91
CA HIS A 313 44.59 68.04 -9.30
C HIS A 313 45.55 66.84 -9.13
N GLY A 314 46.31 66.58 -10.21
CA GLY A 314 47.64 65.92 -10.23
C GLY A 314 47.72 64.75 -11.22
N VAL A 315 47.95 64.93 -12.53
CA VAL A 315 49.23 65.15 -13.26
C VAL A 315 50.23 63.97 -13.20
N HIS A 316 50.56 63.46 -14.40
CA HIS A 316 51.73 62.65 -14.82
C HIS A 316 51.81 61.18 -14.35
N GLY A 317 52.20 60.18 -15.16
CA GLY A 317 52.89 60.21 -16.45
C GLY A 317 52.81 58.89 -17.22
N ARG A 318 53.41 58.92 -18.41
CA ARG A 318 53.40 57.92 -19.49
C ARG A 318 54.33 56.71 -19.24
N HIS A 319 54.16 55.76 -20.16
CA HIS A 319 55.09 54.74 -20.67
C HIS A 319 55.10 53.41 -19.89
N ALA A 320 54.62 52.30 -20.48
CA ALA A 320 55.01 51.55 -21.69
C ALA A 320 55.82 50.32 -21.29
N GLY A 321 55.40 49.15 -21.78
CA GLY A 321 56.09 47.88 -21.53
C GLY A 321 55.17 46.69 -21.75
N GLU A 322 55.18 46.19 -22.97
CA GLU A 322 54.59 44.94 -23.47
C GLU A 322 55.21 43.65 -22.82
N PRO A 323 54.73 42.43 -23.14
CA PRO A 323 54.64 41.23 -22.28
C PRO A 323 55.74 40.19 -22.62
N PRO A 324 55.56 38.84 -22.54
CA PRO A 324 54.84 37.94 -21.62
C PRO A 324 55.77 36.87 -20.96
N ALA A 325 55.22 36.06 -20.05
CA ALA A 325 55.54 34.63 -19.90
C ALA A 325 54.35 33.90 -19.27
#